data_AF-A0A4Q2KN50-F1
#
_entry.id   AF-A0A4Q2KN50-F1
#
_cell.length_a   1.000
_cell.length_b   1.000
_cell.length_c   1.000
_cell.angle_alpha   90.00
_cell.angle_beta   90.00
_cell.angle_gamma   90.00
#
_symmetry.space_group_name_H-M   'P 1'
#
loop_
_entity.id
_entity.type
_entity.pdbx_description
1 polymer ?
#
loop_
_entity_poly.entity_id
_entity_poly.type
_entity_poly.pdbx_seq_one_letter_code
_entity_poly.pdbx_strand_id
1 'polypeptide(L)' 'MNLRHVAWDAARAAAHRVGSALRTPAEHVELAPGALGRTLALDVQAHAAIPAHDTSAMDGWVVAGDPPWRLAEPLRA' A
#
# COMPACT_ATOMS: atom_id res chain seq x y z
N MET A 1 -24.96 29.35 -12.63
CA MET A 1 -24.24 30.10 -11.57
C MET A 1 -23.03 30.78 -12.21
N ASN A 2 -22.97 32.11 -12.19
CA ASN A 2 -21.84 32.87 -12.72
C ASN A 2 -20.70 32.83 -11.69
N LEU A 3 -19.53 32.30 -12.04
CA LEU A 3 -18.37 32.16 -11.13
C LEU A 3 -17.53 33.44 -10.99
N ARG A 4 -17.95 34.56 -11.59
CA ARG A 4 -17.26 35.84 -11.45
C ARG A 4 -17.58 36.44 -10.06
N HIS A 5 -16.54 36.83 -9.31
CA HIS A 5 -16.62 37.51 -8.00
C HIS A 5 -17.23 36.67 -6.85
N VAL A 6 -17.06 35.35 -6.89
CA VAL A 6 -17.47 34.48 -5.76
C VAL A 6 -16.39 34.47 -4.67
N ALA A 7 -16.79 34.21 -3.42
CA ALA A 7 -15.84 33.97 -2.34
C ALA A 7 -14.91 32.79 -2.68
N TRP A 8 -13.68 32.83 -2.14
CA TRP A 8 -12.64 31.84 -2.44
C TRP A 8 -13.10 30.39 -2.27
N ASP A 9 -13.77 30.07 -1.17
CA ASP A 9 -14.23 28.71 -0.90
C ASP A 9 -15.27 28.24 -1.92
N ALA A 10 -16.15 29.13 -2.38
CA ALA A 10 -17.11 28.83 -3.43
C ALA A 10 -16.41 28.62 -4.79
N ALA A 11 -15.38 29.41 -5.12
CA ALA A 11 -14.56 29.21 -6.31
C ALA A 11 -13.84 27.85 -6.27
N ARG A 12 -13.19 27.52 -5.14
CA ARG A 12 -12.47 26.27 -4.95
C ARG A 12 -13.40 25.05 -5.02
N ALA A 13 -14.57 25.12 -4.38
CA ALA A 13 -15.56 24.05 -4.44
C ALA A 13 -16.13 23.86 -5.86
N ALA A 14 -16.31 24.94 -6.62
CA ALA A 14 -16.71 24.85 -8.02
C ALA A 14 -15.62 24.22 -8.88
N ALA A 15 -14.36 24.64 -8.73
CA ALA A 15 -13.22 24.05 -9.44
C ALA A 15 -13.06 22.56 -9.13
N HIS A 16 -13.18 22.17 -7.85
CA HIS A 16 -13.11 20.76 -7.45
C HIS A 16 -14.25 19.92 -8.04
N ARG A 17 -15.49 20.44 -8.04
CA ARG A 17 -16.63 19.75 -8.67
C ARG A 17 -16.41 19.54 -10.17
N VAL A 18 -16.00 20.58 -10.88
CA VAL A 18 -15.73 20.48 -12.33
C VAL A 18 -14.59 19.50 -12.61
N GLY A 19 -13.47 19.60 -11.88
CA GLY A 19 -12.36 18.65 -12.02
C GLY A 19 -12.77 17.21 -11.72
N SER A 20 -13.63 17.00 -10.72
CA SER A 20 -14.16 15.68 -10.37
C SER A 20 -15.09 15.09 -11.44
N ALA A 21 -15.87 15.94 -12.11
CA ALA A 21 -16.78 15.55 -13.20
C ALA A 21 -16.04 15.28 -14.51
N LEU A 22 -14.88 15.91 -14.72
CA LEU A 22 -14.02 15.75 -15.90
C LEU A 22 -12.86 14.76 -15.67
N ARG A 23 -12.95 13.90 -14.66
CA ARG A 23 -11.93 12.87 -14.42
C ARG A 23 -11.80 11.97 -15.64
N THR A 24 -10.55 11.69 -16.02
CA THR A 24 -10.25 10.73 -17.07
C THR A 24 -10.62 9.31 -16.63
N PRO A 25 -11.00 8.42 -17.56
CA PRO A 25 -11.20 7.02 -17.24
C PRO A 25 -9.96 6.40 -16.60
N ALA A 26 -10.18 5.37 -15.78
CA ALA A 26 -9.09 4.54 -15.29
C ALA A 26 -8.45 3.79 -16.46
N GLU A 27 -7.13 3.60 -16.40
CA GLU A 27 -6.37 2.81 -17.35
C GLU A 27 -5.37 1.94 -16.60
N HIS A 28 -4.97 0.84 -17.22
CA HIS A 28 -3.85 0.04 -16.75
C HIS A 28 -2.55 0.69 -17.19
N VAL A 29 -1.63 0.85 -16.25
CA VAL A 29 -0.28 1.36 -16.50
C VAL A 29 0.74 0.43 -15.88
N GLU A 30 1.91 0.37 -16.49
CA GLU A 30 3.06 -0.28 -15.86
C GLU A 30 3.46 0.45 -14.57
N LEU A 31 3.84 -0.33 -13.55
CA LEU A 31 4.22 0.18 -12.23
C LEU A 31 5.36 1.21 -12.33
N ALA A 32 6.41 0.89 -13.07
CA ALA A 32 7.53 1.79 -13.31
C ALA A 32 7.80 1.92 -14.82
N PRO A 33 8.03 3.15 -15.33
CA PRO A 33 7.94 4.44 -14.64
C PRO A 33 6.50 5.02 -14.58
N GLY A 34 5.53 4.36 -15.22
CA GLY A 34 4.24 4.95 -15.59
C GLY A 34 3.28 5.27 -14.45
N ALA A 35 3.41 4.62 -13.29
CA ALA A 35 2.49 4.82 -12.17
C ALA A 35 2.86 6.00 -11.26
N LEU A 36 4.09 6.53 -11.34
CA LEU A 36 4.53 7.61 -10.44
C LEU A 36 3.70 8.89 -10.68
N GLY A 37 3.09 9.42 -9.62
CA GLY A 37 2.22 10.60 -9.68
C GLY A 37 0.78 10.33 -10.14
N ARG A 38 0.41 9.07 -10.41
CA ARG A 38 -0.97 8.68 -10.71
C ARG A 38 -1.78 8.49 -9.43
N THR A 39 -3.10 8.52 -9.55
CA THR A 39 -4.04 8.16 -8.47
C THR A 39 -4.59 6.77 -8.73
N LEU A 40 -4.58 5.90 -7.71
CA LEU A 40 -5.19 4.58 -7.79
C LEU A 40 -6.70 4.71 -8.06
N ALA A 41 -7.19 3.97 -9.06
CA ALA A 41 -8.60 3.93 -9.40
C ALA A 41 -9.40 2.94 -8.53
N LEU A 42 -8.70 1.96 -7.95
CA LEU A 42 -9.24 0.87 -7.14
C LEU A 42 -8.29 0.60 -5.97
N ASP A 43 -8.82 -0.02 -4.91
CA ASP A 43 -8.00 -0.48 -3.78
C ASP A 43 -6.98 -1.53 -4.21
N VAL A 44 -5.78 -1.47 -3.62
CA VAL A 44 -4.74 -2.49 -3.81
C VAL A 44 -4.90 -3.55 -2.74
N GLN A 45 -5.14 -4.79 -3.16
CA GLN A 45 -5.28 -5.93 -2.26
C GLN A 45 -3.99 -6.76 -2.30
N ALA A 46 -3.51 -7.17 -1.12
CA ALA A 46 -2.39 -8.08 -1.04
C ALA A 46 -2.80 -9.46 -1.56
N HIS A 47 -2.03 -10.01 -2.50
CA HIS A 47 -2.28 -11.35 -3.03
C HIS A 47 -1.80 -12.47 -2.09
N ALA A 48 -0.91 -12.16 -1.15
CA ALA A 48 -0.34 -13.12 -0.20
C ALA A 48 0.06 -12.42 1.11
N ALA A 49 0.17 -13.22 2.18
CA ALA A 49 0.78 -12.77 3.42
C ALA A 49 2.28 -12.54 3.24
N ILE A 50 2.82 -11.49 3.85
CA ILE A 50 4.25 -11.18 3.86
C ILE A 50 4.65 -10.86 5.31
N PRO A 51 5.56 -11.63 5.93
CA PRO A 51 6.25 -12.81 5.38
C PRO A 51 5.27 -13.98 5.14
N ALA A 52 5.65 -14.87 4.23
CA ALA A 52 4.80 -16.00 3.84
C ALA A 52 4.78 -17.14 4.90
N HIS A 53 5.69 -17.10 5.87
CA HIS A 53 5.86 -18.12 6.91
C HIS A 53 6.51 -17.49 8.15
N ASP A 54 6.41 -18.19 9.28
CA ASP A 54 7.11 -17.84 10.50
C ASP A 54 8.62 -17.81 10.25
N THR A 55 9.23 -16.65 10.51
CA THR A 55 10.65 -16.41 10.25
C THR A 55 11.29 -15.73 11.45
N SER A 56 12.57 -16.02 11.69
CA SER A 56 13.31 -15.35 12.75
C SER A 56 13.68 -13.94 12.33
N ALA A 57 13.45 -12.96 13.20
CA ALA A 57 13.94 -11.60 13.02
C ALA A 57 15.43 -11.45 13.39
N MET A 58 16.05 -12.48 13.97
CA MET A 58 17.40 -12.44 14.52
C MET A 58 18.20 -13.68 14.17
N ASP A 59 19.52 -13.52 14.12
CA ASP A 59 20.44 -14.65 14.13
C ASP A 59 20.42 -15.30 15.52
N GLY A 60 20.14 -16.59 15.58
CA GLY A 60 20.00 -17.32 16.83
C GLY A 60 19.49 -18.73 16.64
N TRP A 61 19.00 -19.31 17.72
CA TRP A 61 18.47 -20.68 17.76
C TRP A 61 17.00 -20.66 18.17
N VAL A 62 16.19 -21.50 17.51
CA VAL A 62 14.83 -21.77 17.98
C VAL A 62 14.93 -22.60 19.26
N VAL A 63 14.28 -22.15 20.32
CA VAL A 63 14.25 -22.82 21.62
C VAL A 63 12.80 -23.01 22.09
N ALA A 64 12.56 -24.04 22.89
CA ALA A 64 11.26 -24.29 23.53
C ALA A 64 11.47 -24.91 24.92
N GLY A 65 10.58 -24.61 25.86
CA GLY A 65 10.62 -25.11 27.25
C GLY A 65 11.59 -24.33 28.16
N ASP A 66 11.72 -24.80 29.41
CA ASP A 66 12.56 -24.17 30.42
C ASP A 66 14.07 -24.40 30.16
N PRO A 67 14.93 -23.42 30.47
CA PRO A 67 16.37 -23.58 30.34
C PRO A 67 16.96 -24.59 31.35
N PRO A 68 18.18 -25.12 31.11
CA PRO A 68 19.11 -24.77 30.04
C PRO A 68 18.89 -25.57 28.75
N TRP A 69 18.80 -24.87 27.61
CA TRP A 69 18.70 -25.49 26.29
C TRP A 69 20.05 -26.04 25.82
N ARG A 70 20.03 -27.14 25.06
CA ARG A 70 21.20 -27.79 24.46
C ARG A 70 21.01 -27.92 22.96
N LEU A 71 22.10 -27.87 22.20
CA LEU A 71 22.06 -28.12 20.76
C LEU A 71 21.66 -29.58 20.51
N ALA A 72 20.66 -29.78 19.67
CA ALA A 72 20.29 -31.09 19.14
C ALA A 72 21.15 -31.43 17.92
N GLU A 73 21.18 -32.72 17.54
CA GLU A 73 21.70 -33.12 16.23
C GLU A 73 20.97 -32.37 15.11
N PRO A 74 21.66 -32.02 14.00
CA PRO A 74 21.04 -31.33 12.88
C PRO A 74 19.83 -32.11 12.34
N LEU A 75 18.71 -31.41 12.14
CA LEU A 75 17.59 -31.96 11.39
C LEU A 75 18.03 -32.20 9.95
N ARG A 76 18.03 -33.46 9.51
CA ARG A 76 18.23 -33.81 8.10
C ARG A 76 16.86 -33.81 7.41
N ALA A 77 16.79 -33.12 6.28
CA ALA A 77 15.65 -33.19 5.37
C ALA A 77 15.57 -34.57 4.68
#